data_AF-A0A929JAJ2-F1
#
_entry.id   AF-A0A929JAJ2-F1
#
_cell.length_a   1.000
_cell.length_b   1.000
_cell.length_c   1.000
_cell.angle_alpha   90.00
_cell.angle_beta   90.00
_cell.angle_gamma   90.00
#
_symmetry.space_group_name_H-M   'P 1'
#
loop_
_entity.id
_entity.type
_entity.pdbx_description
1 polymer ?
#
loop_
_entity_poly.entity_id
_entity_poly.type
_entity_poly.pdbx_seq_one_letter_code
_entity_poly.pdbx_strand_id
1 'polypeptide(L)'
;MPKASAYLGSTGPFCKKITGYQVRENQLALCDAIEEALEKGEVLAAEAGTGIGKTFAYLVPALLSGKKIIISTGTRHLQDQLFHTDLPRVIEALAVHTTAALLKGRNNYLCLHRLTMAPHLGFINRETKACLHDIDEWSKQTSSGDVSELNSVAEDSYVWPMVTSTADNCLGGECDKWDKCFIVNARKQAQAADVVVINHHLLLADMTLKNEGFAELLPNADAFIIDEAHQLYDVAARFFGDVVSSRQLVSLARDTVAEQVNDASDMAEL
;
A
#
# COMPACT_ATOMS: atom_id res chain seq x y z
N MET A 1 24.86 18.05 -13.44
CA MET A 1 23.52 18.66 -13.25
C MET A 1 23.59 19.53 -11.99
N PRO A 2 22.75 20.57 -11.84
CA PRO A 2 22.61 21.22 -10.53
C PRO A 2 22.13 20.18 -9.50
N LYS A 3 22.57 20.31 -8.24
CA LYS A 3 22.09 19.45 -7.15
C LYS A 3 20.56 19.50 -7.03
N ALA A 4 19.95 18.41 -6.60
CA ALA A 4 18.51 18.32 -6.35
C ALA A 4 17.99 19.42 -5.41
N SER A 5 18.76 19.81 -4.39
CA SER A 5 18.39 20.90 -3.48
C SER A 5 18.24 22.26 -4.16
N ALA A 6 18.91 22.50 -5.30
CA ALA A 6 18.76 23.76 -6.04
C ALA A 6 17.31 23.98 -6.51
N TYR A 7 16.55 22.90 -6.74
CA TYR A 7 15.14 22.98 -7.08
C TYR A 7 14.29 23.42 -5.90
N LEU A 8 14.68 23.09 -4.66
CA LEU A 8 14.02 23.52 -3.42
C LEU A 8 14.52 24.88 -2.91
N GLY A 9 15.58 25.43 -3.52
CA GLY A 9 16.15 26.72 -3.16
C GLY A 9 15.26 27.92 -3.51
N SER A 10 15.69 29.12 -3.11
CA SER A 10 14.94 30.38 -3.27
C SER A 10 14.65 30.76 -4.73
N THR A 11 15.45 30.25 -5.67
CA THR A 11 15.27 30.45 -7.11
C THR A 11 14.57 29.28 -7.81
N GLY A 12 14.25 28.22 -7.06
CA GLY A 12 13.69 26.98 -7.58
C GLY A 12 12.21 27.05 -7.96
N PRO A 13 11.68 26.04 -8.68
CA PRO A 13 10.29 26.03 -9.15
C PRO A 13 9.24 26.10 -8.02
N PHE A 14 9.54 25.57 -6.84
CA PHE A 14 8.58 25.53 -5.73
C PHE A 14 8.26 26.92 -5.17
N CYS A 15 9.25 27.83 -5.07
CA CYS A 15 9.01 29.23 -4.70
C CYS A 15 8.06 29.96 -5.66
N LYS A 16 8.04 29.57 -6.94
CA LYS A 16 7.20 30.20 -7.97
C LYS A 16 5.80 29.61 -8.04
N LYS A 17 5.68 28.30 -7.81
CA LYS A 17 4.43 27.55 -8.03
C LYS A 17 3.63 27.30 -6.76
N ILE A 18 4.25 27.30 -5.58
CA ILE A 18 3.58 27.01 -4.32
C ILE A 18 3.49 28.29 -3.48
N THR A 19 2.27 28.79 -3.34
CA THR A 19 1.96 29.93 -2.47
C THR A 19 2.35 29.63 -1.03
N GLY A 20 3.16 30.51 -0.42
CA GLY A 20 3.61 30.35 0.96
C GLY A 20 4.76 29.36 1.17
N TYR A 21 5.38 28.86 0.09
CA TYR A 21 6.59 28.05 0.20
C TYR A 21 7.74 28.86 0.81
N GLN A 22 8.40 28.26 1.80
CA GLN A 22 9.57 28.82 2.46
C GLN A 22 10.72 27.82 2.35
N VAL A 23 11.88 28.34 1.96
CA VAL A 23 13.12 27.58 1.90
C VAL A 23 13.57 27.27 3.32
N ARG A 24 13.98 26.02 3.57
CA ARG A 24 14.46 25.55 4.86
C ARG A 24 15.80 24.84 4.67
N GLU A 25 16.85 25.29 5.36
CA GLU A 25 18.20 24.72 5.22
C GLU A 25 18.23 23.20 5.50
N ASN A 26 17.52 22.75 6.54
CA ASN A 26 17.43 21.32 6.86
C ASN A 26 16.76 20.50 5.74
N GLN A 27 15.84 21.10 4.99
CA GLN A 27 15.20 20.44 3.83
C GLN A 27 16.20 20.27 2.68
N LEU A 28 17.03 21.29 2.44
CA LEU A 28 18.06 21.26 1.40
C LEU A 28 19.16 20.26 1.74
N ALA A 29 19.61 20.25 3.00
CA ALA A 29 20.63 19.32 3.48
C ALA A 29 20.14 17.85 3.39
N LEU A 30 18.89 17.58 3.77
CA LEU A 30 18.30 16.26 3.63
C LEU A 30 18.18 15.85 2.15
N CYS A 31 17.77 16.76 1.28
CA CYS A 31 17.67 16.53 -0.16
C CYS A 31 19.03 16.15 -0.77
N ASP A 32 20.09 16.91 -0.46
CA ASP A 32 21.45 16.63 -0.92
C ASP A 32 21.96 15.27 -0.42
N ALA A 33 21.71 14.94 0.85
CA ALA A 33 22.13 13.66 1.42
C ALA A 33 21.43 12.48 0.75
N ILE A 34 20.13 12.62 0.43
CA ILE A 34 19.35 11.60 -0.29
C ILE A 34 19.84 11.46 -1.74
N GLU A 35 20.10 12.57 -2.43
CA GLU A 35 20.67 12.56 -3.79
C GLU A 35 22.00 11.78 -3.82
N GLU A 36 22.91 12.08 -2.89
CA GLU A 36 24.20 11.40 -2.79
C GLU A 36 24.05 9.90 -2.48
N ALA A 37 23.16 9.54 -1.57
CA ALA A 37 22.88 8.14 -1.24
C ALA A 37 22.29 7.37 -2.44
N LEU A 38 21.38 8.01 -3.18
CA LEU A 38 20.81 7.43 -4.41
C LEU A 38 21.89 7.26 -5.48
N GLU A 39 22.77 8.24 -5.68
CA GLU A 39 23.86 8.15 -6.67
C GLU A 39 24.85 7.03 -6.33
N LYS A 40 25.26 6.93 -5.07
CA LYS A 40 26.26 5.96 -4.60
C LYS A 40 25.68 4.56 -4.33
N GLY A 41 24.36 4.43 -4.19
CA GLY A 41 23.72 3.18 -3.77
C GLY A 41 23.99 2.85 -2.30
N GLU A 42 24.06 3.86 -1.45
CA GLU A 42 24.34 3.72 -0.01
C GLU A 42 23.05 3.77 0.81
N VAL A 43 23.11 3.21 2.04
CA VAL A 43 22.00 3.30 3.01
C VAL A 43 22.13 4.59 3.80
N LEU A 44 21.09 5.42 3.76
CA LEU A 44 20.96 6.63 4.56
C LEU A 44 19.85 6.47 5.59
N ALA A 45 20.20 6.63 6.87
CA ALA A 45 19.24 6.82 7.95
C ALA A 45 19.27 8.28 8.39
N ALA A 46 18.16 9.00 8.24
CA ALA A 46 18.06 10.42 8.58
C ALA A 46 16.86 10.68 9.48
N GLU A 47 17.10 11.34 10.61
CA GLU A 47 16.03 11.87 11.44
C GLU A 47 15.74 13.31 11.03
N ALA A 48 14.47 13.59 10.76
CA ALA A 48 14.04 14.90 10.35
C ALA A 48 12.75 15.30 11.09
N GLY A 49 12.77 16.48 11.70
CA GLY A 49 11.63 17.00 12.46
C GLY A 49 10.34 17.09 11.64
N THR A 50 9.20 17.16 12.31
CA THR A 50 7.91 17.44 11.67
C THR A 50 7.92 18.83 11.04
N GLY A 51 7.28 19.01 9.88
CA GLY A 51 7.12 20.32 9.25
C GLY A 51 8.36 20.88 8.54
N ILE A 52 9.50 20.15 8.50
CA ILE A 52 10.68 20.60 7.74
C ILE A 52 10.55 20.39 6.22
N GLY A 53 9.49 19.71 5.76
CA GLY A 53 9.29 19.38 4.35
C GLY A 53 9.99 18.11 3.88
N LYS A 54 10.07 17.08 4.74
CA LYS A 54 10.66 15.75 4.47
C LYS A 54 10.20 15.16 3.13
N THR A 55 8.89 15.16 2.90
CA THR A 55 8.28 14.61 1.69
C THR A 55 8.90 15.17 0.42
N PHE A 56 9.05 16.50 0.35
CA PHE A 56 9.62 17.15 -0.82
C PHE A 56 11.14 16.92 -0.90
N ALA A 57 11.81 16.83 0.26
CA ALA A 57 13.25 16.56 0.32
C ALA A 57 13.62 15.18 -0.27
N TYR A 58 12.76 14.16 -0.10
CA TYR A 58 13.01 12.84 -0.71
C TYR A 58 12.40 12.72 -2.11
N LEU A 59 11.26 13.37 -2.41
CA LEU A 59 10.61 13.26 -3.71
C LEU A 59 11.41 13.93 -4.84
N VAL A 60 12.03 15.08 -4.57
CA VAL A 60 12.79 15.80 -5.59
C VAL A 60 13.96 14.98 -6.15
N PRO A 61 14.92 14.49 -5.33
CA PRO A 61 16.01 13.67 -5.85
C PRO A 61 15.51 12.33 -6.39
N ALA A 62 14.45 11.75 -5.82
CA ALA A 62 13.85 10.53 -6.34
C ALA A 62 13.39 10.71 -7.79
N LEU A 63 12.60 11.75 -8.07
CA LEU A 63 12.05 12.02 -9.40
C LEU A 63 13.11 12.43 -10.43
N LEU A 64 14.19 13.10 -9.99
CA LEU A 64 15.28 13.54 -10.87
C LEU A 64 16.31 12.44 -11.17
N SER A 65 16.36 11.39 -10.35
CA SER A 65 17.35 10.31 -10.48
C SER A 65 17.23 9.50 -11.78
N GLY A 66 16.04 9.48 -12.40
CA GLY A 66 15.74 8.59 -13.53
C GLY A 66 15.74 7.10 -13.16
N LYS A 67 15.78 6.78 -11.86
CA LYS A 67 15.78 5.42 -11.32
C LYS A 67 14.35 4.97 -11.00
N LYS A 68 14.16 3.65 -10.93
CA LYS A 68 12.93 3.06 -10.45
C LYS A 68 12.91 3.02 -8.92
N ILE A 69 12.00 3.75 -8.30
CA ILE A 69 12.00 3.98 -6.86
C ILE A 69 10.69 3.48 -6.24
N ILE A 70 10.82 2.74 -5.14
CA ILE A 70 9.68 2.38 -4.29
C ILE A 70 9.69 3.26 -3.04
N ILE A 71 8.57 3.93 -2.79
CA ILE A 71 8.36 4.74 -1.58
C ILE A 71 7.36 4.01 -0.69
N SER A 72 7.79 3.67 0.52
CA SER A 72 6.96 2.99 1.51
C SER A 72 6.63 3.94 2.66
N THR A 73 5.37 4.01 3.08
CA THR A 73 4.92 4.83 4.22
C THR A 73 4.08 4.00 5.21
N GLY A 74 3.86 4.56 6.40
CA GLY A 74 3.29 3.84 7.54
C GLY A 74 1.80 3.51 7.45
N THR A 75 0.97 4.44 6.98
CA THR A 75 -0.51 4.29 7.00
C THR A 75 -1.14 4.50 5.63
N ARG A 76 -2.35 3.97 5.43
CA ARG A 76 -3.13 4.18 4.19
C ARG A 76 -3.38 5.67 3.94
N HIS A 77 -3.75 6.44 4.97
CA HIS A 77 -3.98 7.88 4.81
C HIS A 77 -2.72 8.65 4.39
N LEU A 78 -1.56 8.33 4.97
CA LEU A 78 -0.29 8.94 4.54
C LEU A 78 0.08 8.53 3.12
N GLN A 79 -0.22 7.27 2.75
CA GLN A 79 -0.03 6.75 1.39
C GLN A 79 -0.87 7.53 0.37
N ASP A 80 -2.14 7.76 0.67
CA ASP A 80 -3.07 8.50 -0.17
C ASP A 80 -2.69 9.98 -0.27
N GLN A 81 -2.31 10.60 0.84
CA GLN A 81 -1.81 11.97 0.85
C GLN A 81 -0.55 12.10 -0.03
N LEU A 82 0.42 11.20 0.14
CA LEU A 82 1.65 11.19 -0.63
C LEU A 82 1.35 11.07 -2.14
N PHE A 83 0.49 10.13 -2.53
CA PHE A 83 0.24 9.83 -3.94
C PHE A 83 -0.69 10.82 -4.63
N HIS A 84 -1.78 11.24 -3.99
CA HIS A 84 -2.79 12.11 -4.61
C HIS A 84 -2.51 13.60 -4.42
N THR A 85 -1.71 13.99 -3.42
CA THR A 85 -1.45 15.40 -3.09
C THR A 85 0.00 15.78 -3.29
N ASP A 86 0.94 15.13 -2.60
CA ASP A 86 2.32 15.61 -2.55
C ASP A 86 3.09 15.27 -3.83
N LEU A 87 3.01 14.03 -4.31
CA LEU A 87 3.71 13.59 -5.52
C LEU A 87 3.30 14.37 -6.79
N PRO A 88 2.00 14.60 -7.09
CA PRO A 88 1.60 15.38 -8.26
C PRO A 88 2.10 16.82 -8.19
N ARG A 89 2.10 17.45 -6.99
CA ARG A 89 2.64 18.80 -6.79
C ARG A 89 4.13 18.87 -7.10
N VAL A 90 4.91 17.86 -6.70
CA VAL A 90 6.35 17.81 -6.98
C VAL A 90 6.62 17.56 -8.47
N ILE A 91 5.91 16.63 -9.09
CA ILE A 91 6.02 16.36 -10.54
C ILE A 91 5.69 17.61 -11.35
N GLU A 92 4.57 18.28 -11.04
CA GLU A 92 4.16 19.51 -11.71
C GLU A 92 5.19 20.62 -11.50
N ALA A 93 5.72 20.76 -10.27
CA ALA A 93 6.71 21.79 -9.97
C ALA A 93 7.99 21.60 -10.78
N LEU A 94 8.54 20.38 -10.79
CA LEU A 94 9.76 20.02 -11.49
C LEU A 94 9.60 19.95 -13.02
N ALA A 95 8.38 19.82 -13.52
CA ALA A 95 8.06 19.61 -14.94
C ALA A 95 8.77 18.38 -15.52
N VAL A 96 8.79 17.28 -14.75
CA VAL A 96 9.37 15.99 -15.15
C VAL A 96 8.29 15.05 -15.70
N HIS A 97 8.68 14.14 -16.60
CA HIS A 97 7.80 13.14 -17.19
C HIS A 97 7.94 11.79 -16.48
N THR A 98 7.83 11.78 -15.15
CA THR A 98 7.94 10.57 -14.34
C THR A 98 6.56 9.91 -14.18
N THR A 99 6.49 8.61 -14.41
CA THR A 99 5.27 7.82 -14.17
C THR A 99 5.20 7.36 -12.72
N ALA A 100 4.02 7.47 -12.11
CA ALA A 100 3.79 7.08 -10.73
C ALA A 100 2.60 6.12 -10.62
N ALA A 101 2.70 5.14 -9.72
CA ALA A 101 1.61 4.22 -9.40
C ALA A 101 1.42 4.06 -7.90
N LEU A 102 0.17 3.87 -7.49
CA LEU A 102 -0.23 3.54 -6.12
C LEU A 102 -0.56 2.05 -6.05
N LEU A 103 0.06 1.34 -5.12
CA LEU A 103 -0.24 -0.07 -4.91
C LEU A 103 -0.56 -0.34 -3.43
N LYS A 104 -1.77 -0.84 -3.19
CA LYS A 104 -2.28 -1.20 -1.87
C LYS A 104 -2.42 -2.72 -1.73
N GLY A 105 -2.73 -3.17 -0.51
CA GLY A 105 -3.13 -4.56 -0.27
C GLY A 105 -4.45 -4.89 -0.96
N ARG A 106 -4.66 -6.16 -1.33
CA ARG A 106 -5.84 -6.65 -2.08
C ARG A 106 -7.19 -6.27 -1.45
N ASN A 107 -7.26 -6.23 -0.13
CA ASN A 107 -8.47 -5.84 0.61
C ASN A 107 -8.84 -4.35 0.45
N ASN A 108 -7.99 -3.55 -0.21
CA ASN A 108 -8.29 -2.16 -0.56
C ASN A 108 -8.85 -2.04 -1.99
N TYR A 109 -9.02 -3.16 -2.71
CA TYR A 109 -9.59 -3.15 -4.06
C TYR A 109 -10.89 -3.94 -4.10
N LEU A 110 -11.88 -3.36 -4.78
CA LEU A 110 -13.13 -4.04 -5.10
C LEU A 110 -12.85 -5.31 -5.93
N CYS A 111 -13.50 -6.41 -5.58
CA CYS A 111 -13.51 -7.63 -6.37
C CYS A 111 -14.85 -7.77 -7.07
N LEU A 112 -14.88 -7.53 -8.39
CA LEU A 112 -16.11 -7.61 -9.20
C LEU A 112 -16.80 -8.97 -9.13
N HIS A 113 -16.02 -10.05 -9.04
CA HIS A 113 -16.55 -11.39 -8.86
C HIS A 113 -17.31 -11.51 -7.52
N ARG A 114 -16.70 -11.06 -6.43
CA ARG A 114 -17.31 -11.11 -5.10
C ARG A 114 -18.48 -10.15 -4.95
N LEU A 115 -18.42 -8.98 -5.59
CA LEU A 115 -19.57 -8.07 -5.68
C LEU A 115 -20.79 -8.76 -6.32
N THR A 116 -20.57 -9.56 -7.37
CA THR A 116 -21.64 -10.33 -8.03
C THR A 116 -22.21 -11.40 -7.09
N MET A 117 -21.36 -12.05 -6.28
CA MET A 117 -21.79 -13.07 -5.33
C MET A 117 -22.43 -12.51 -4.06
N ALA A 118 -22.03 -11.32 -3.63
CA ALA A 118 -22.37 -10.76 -2.31
C ALA A 118 -23.88 -10.76 -1.99
N PRO A 119 -24.80 -10.43 -2.94
CA PRO A 119 -26.24 -10.53 -2.71
C PRO A 119 -26.77 -11.94 -2.41
N HIS A 120 -25.99 -12.98 -2.69
CA HIS A 120 -26.38 -14.38 -2.56
C HIS A 120 -25.72 -15.11 -1.38
N LEU A 121 -24.85 -14.45 -0.61
CA LEU A 121 -24.07 -15.07 0.48
C LEU A 121 -24.87 -15.36 1.77
N GLY A 122 -26.18 -15.08 1.80
CA GLY A 122 -27.05 -15.42 2.93
C GLY A 122 -28.07 -14.33 3.26
N PHE A 123 -28.40 -14.18 4.54
CA PHE A 123 -29.38 -13.19 5.00
C PHE A 123 -28.75 -11.79 5.01
N ILE A 124 -29.26 -10.89 4.18
CA ILE A 124 -28.77 -9.53 4.00
C ILE A 124 -29.84 -8.58 4.54
N ASN A 125 -29.46 -7.74 5.49
CA ASN A 125 -30.39 -6.75 6.04
C ASN A 125 -30.58 -5.57 5.06
N ARG A 126 -31.52 -4.67 5.37
CA ARG A 126 -31.83 -3.53 4.48
C ARG A 126 -30.64 -2.57 4.30
N GLU A 127 -29.83 -2.38 5.34
CA GLU A 127 -28.66 -1.50 5.33
C GLU A 127 -27.56 -2.07 4.44
N THR A 128 -27.21 -3.36 4.61
CA THR A 128 -26.23 -4.05 3.76
C THR A 128 -26.65 -3.98 2.29
N LYS A 129 -27.94 -4.17 2.01
CA LYS A 129 -28.49 -4.10 0.65
C LYS A 129 -28.33 -2.71 0.04
N ALA A 130 -28.51 -1.64 0.83
CA ALA A 130 -28.27 -0.27 0.38
C ALA A 130 -26.78 -0.05 0.08
N CYS A 131 -25.87 -0.46 0.98
CA CYS A 131 -24.43 -0.35 0.72
C CYS A 131 -23.98 -1.14 -0.51
N LEU A 132 -24.48 -2.37 -0.71
CA LEU A 132 -24.16 -3.16 -1.89
C LEU A 132 -24.66 -2.50 -3.19
N HIS A 133 -25.82 -1.83 -3.14
CA HIS A 133 -26.32 -1.07 -4.28
C HIS A 133 -25.42 0.13 -4.60
N ASP A 134 -25.00 0.88 -3.58
CA ASP A 134 -24.09 2.01 -3.75
C ASP A 134 -22.73 1.56 -4.31
N ILE A 135 -22.21 0.43 -3.82
CA ILE A 135 -20.96 -0.17 -4.32
C ILE A 135 -21.11 -0.65 -5.77
N ASP A 136 -22.26 -1.23 -6.15
CA ASP A 136 -22.52 -1.66 -7.53
C ASP A 136 -22.55 -0.47 -8.49
N GLU A 137 -23.23 0.61 -8.12
CA GLU A 137 -23.26 1.84 -8.93
C GLU A 137 -21.88 2.49 -9.04
N TRP A 138 -21.13 2.55 -7.94
CA TRP A 138 -19.75 3.06 -7.93
C TRP A 138 -18.81 2.20 -8.78
N SER A 139 -18.98 0.87 -8.77
CA SER A 139 -18.13 -0.06 -9.54
C SER A 139 -18.14 0.20 -11.05
N LYS A 140 -19.22 0.82 -11.55
CA LYS A 140 -19.39 1.19 -12.97
C LYS A 140 -18.66 2.49 -13.33
N GLN A 141 -18.25 3.27 -12.34
CA GLN A 141 -17.66 4.61 -12.51
C GLN A 141 -16.18 4.67 -12.13
N THR A 142 -15.74 3.89 -11.13
CA THR A 142 -14.34 3.87 -10.71
C THR A 142 -13.42 3.25 -11.78
N SER A 143 -12.23 3.83 -11.92
CA SER A 143 -11.16 3.29 -12.78
C SER A 143 -10.10 2.50 -12.01
N SER A 144 -9.94 2.79 -10.72
CA SER A 144 -8.94 2.16 -9.84
C SER A 144 -9.53 0.99 -9.05
N GLY A 145 -10.83 1.04 -8.71
CA GLY A 145 -11.48 0.13 -7.79
C GLY A 145 -11.01 0.25 -6.35
N ASP A 146 -10.33 1.33 -5.99
CA ASP A 146 -9.85 1.60 -4.65
C ASP A 146 -11.01 1.97 -3.72
N VAL A 147 -11.22 1.18 -2.68
CA VAL A 147 -12.37 1.35 -1.76
C VAL A 147 -12.36 2.70 -1.05
N SER A 148 -11.20 3.36 -0.91
CA SER A 148 -11.13 4.70 -0.30
C SER A 148 -11.73 5.81 -1.17
N GLU A 149 -12.05 5.54 -2.44
CA GLU A 149 -12.77 6.49 -3.30
C GLU A 149 -14.26 6.61 -2.94
N LEU A 150 -14.83 5.60 -2.27
CA LEU A 150 -16.26 5.53 -1.99
C LEU A 150 -16.61 6.07 -0.61
N ASN A 151 -16.96 7.36 -0.54
CA ASN A 151 -17.33 8.01 0.73
C ASN A 151 -18.76 7.69 1.22
N SER A 152 -19.63 7.10 0.39
CA SER A 152 -21.00 6.77 0.79
C SER A 152 -21.08 5.55 1.73
N VAL A 153 -20.02 4.75 1.79
CA VAL A 153 -19.91 3.58 2.65
C VAL A 153 -18.74 3.79 3.61
N ALA A 154 -18.99 3.66 4.91
CA ALA A 154 -17.93 3.79 5.91
C ALA A 154 -16.80 2.78 5.69
N GLU A 155 -15.55 3.18 5.89
CA GLU A 155 -14.37 2.32 5.63
C GLU A 155 -14.33 1.05 6.50
N ASP A 156 -14.95 1.09 7.69
CA ASP A 156 -15.06 -0.03 8.64
C ASP A 156 -16.35 -0.86 8.46
N SER A 157 -17.13 -0.57 7.42
CA SER A 157 -18.36 -1.30 7.12
C SER A 157 -18.11 -2.80 6.90
N TYR A 158 -18.97 -3.61 7.50
CA TYR A 158 -18.94 -5.07 7.39
C TYR A 158 -19.23 -5.58 5.96
N VAL A 159 -19.66 -4.71 5.05
CA VAL A 159 -19.86 -5.04 3.62
C VAL A 159 -18.55 -5.23 2.88
N TRP A 160 -17.46 -4.56 3.29
CA TRP A 160 -16.19 -4.61 2.55
C TRP A 160 -15.58 -6.00 2.45
N PRO A 161 -15.54 -6.82 3.53
CA PRO A 161 -15.13 -8.23 3.42
C PRO A 161 -15.99 -9.07 2.45
N MET A 162 -17.24 -8.67 2.19
CA MET A 162 -18.12 -9.38 1.25
C MET A 162 -17.73 -9.11 -0.21
N VAL A 163 -17.21 -7.91 -0.51
CA VAL A 163 -16.95 -7.45 -1.89
C VAL A 163 -15.47 -7.28 -2.24
N THR A 164 -14.56 -7.40 -1.27
CA THR A 164 -13.10 -7.43 -1.45
C THR A 164 -12.57 -8.85 -1.29
N SER A 165 -11.35 -9.13 -1.75
CA SER A 165 -10.78 -10.50 -1.73
C SER A 165 -9.58 -10.64 -0.79
N THR A 166 -9.30 -11.88 -0.37
CA THR A 166 -8.10 -12.29 0.37
C THR A 166 -7.25 -13.20 -0.52
N ALA A 167 -6.07 -13.64 -0.03
CA ALA A 167 -5.26 -14.63 -0.72
C ALA A 167 -6.05 -15.93 -0.95
N ASP A 168 -6.78 -16.38 0.07
CA ASP A 168 -7.43 -17.69 0.12
C ASP A 168 -8.73 -17.79 -0.69
N ASN A 169 -9.43 -16.66 -0.89
CA ASN A 169 -10.74 -16.64 -1.55
C ASN A 169 -10.73 -16.12 -2.99
N CYS A 170 -9.55 -15.80 -3.53
CA CYS A 170 -9.40 -15.30 -4.88
C CYS A 170 -9.16 -16.44 -5.86
N LEU A 171 -9.92 -16.45 -6.95
CA LEU A 171 -9.82 -17.46 -8.02
C LEU A 171 -8.55 -17.31 -8.88
N GLY A 172 -7.75 -16.25 -8.68
CA GLY A 172 -6.53 -16.03 -9.44
C GLY A 172 -6.80 -15.99 -10.96
N GLY A 173 -5.97 -16.69 -11.73
CA GLY A 173 -6.07 -16.74 -13.19
C GLY A 173 -7.35 -17.42 -13.72
N GLU A 174 -8.09 -18.15 -12.89
CA GLU A 174 -9.37 -18.78 -13.25
C GLU A 174 -10.56 -17.82 -13.09
N CYS A 175 -10.32 -16.60 -12.59
CA CYS A 175 -11.36 -15.61 -12.37
C CYS A 175 -11.96 -15.09 -13.70
N ASP A 176 -13.28 -15.18 -13.84
CA ASP A 176 -14.04 -14.68 -14.99
C ASP A 176 -13.94 -13.15 -15.17
N LYS A 177 -13.54 -12.43 -14.12
CA LYS A 177 -13.35 -10.97 -14.11
C LYS A 177 -11.88 -10.54 -14.24
N TRP A 178 -10.95 -11.45 -14.58
CA TRP A 178 -9.51 -11.18 -14.59
C TRP A 178 -9.11 -9.93 -15.39
N ASP A 179 -9.65 -9.76 -16.60
CA ASP A 179 -9.30 -8.64 -17.49
C ASP A 179 -9.73 -7.27 -16.94
N LYS A 180 -10.76 -7.25 -16.10
CA LYS A 180 -11.28 -6.04 -15.44
C LYS A 180 -10.91 -5.99 -13.95
N CYS A 181 -9.96 -6.83 -13.53
CA CYS A 181 -9.61 -6.95 -12.12
C CYS A 181 -8.73 -5.77 -11.68
N PHE A 182 -9.26 -4.95 -10.77
CA PHE A 182 -8.63 -3.73 -10.27
C PHE A 182 -7.23 -3.96 -9.67
N ILE A 183 -7.07 -4.98 -8.81
CA ILE A 183 -5.75 -5.29 -8.23
C ILE A 183 -4.74 -5.78 -9.29
N VAL A 184 -5.19 -6.52 -10.30
CA VAL A 184 -4.32 -6.96 -11.41
C VAL A 184 -3.87 -5.77 -12.23
N ASN A 185 -4.78 -4.84 -12.53
CA ASN A 185 -4.46 -3.59 -13.23
C ASN A 185 -3.49 -2.72 -12.41
N ALA A 186 -3.74 -2.53 -11.11
CA ALA A 186 -2.86 -1.78 -10.22
C ALA A 186 -1.45 -2.38 -10.16
N ARG A 187 -1.33 -3.72 -10.10
CA ARG A 187 -0.03 -4.40 -10.19
C ARG A 187 0.67 -4.16 -11.52
N LYS A 188 -0.04 -4.21 -12.65
CA LYS A 188 0.54 -3.91 -13.98
C LYS A 188 1.03 -2.46 -14.06
N GLN A 189 0.27 -1.51 -13.52
CA GLN A 189 0.67 -0.10 -13.46
C GLN A 189 1.90 0.09 -12.58
N ALA A 190 1.95 -0.55 -11.40
CA ALA A 190 3.13 -0.53 -10.53
C ALA A 190 4.36 -1.14 -11.22
N GLN A 191 4.18 -2.21 -12.00
CA GLN A 191 5.28 -2.79 -12.78
C GLN A 191 5.81 -1.87 -13.88
N ALA A 192 4.96 -1.02 -14.46
CA ALA A 192 5.35 -0.08 -15.51
C ALA A 192 5.84 1.28 -14.99
N ALA A 193 5.54 1.65 -13.75
CA ALA A 193 5.82 2.97 -13.20
C ALA A 193 7.29 3.14 -12.78
N ASP A 194 7.79 4.38 -12.88
CA ASP A 194 9.11 4.77 -12.38
C ASP A 194 9.10 4.93 -10.86
N VAL A 195 8.01 5.46 -10.30
CA VAL A 195 7.83 5.60 -8.85
C VAL A 195 6.59 4.83 -8.39
N VAL A 196 6.76 3.96 -7.40
CA VAL A 196 5.65 3.21 -6.81
C VAL A 196 5.49 3.57 -5.35
N VAL A 197 4.29 4.01 -4.97
CA VAL A 197 3.94 4.33 -3.59
C VAL A 197 3.20 3.16 -2.96
N ILE A 198 3.77 2.61 -1.88
CA ILE A 198 3.24 1.47 -1.12
C ILE A 198 3.17 1.78 0.38
N ASN A 199 2.55 0.90 1.15
CA ASN A 199 2.67 0.93 2.62
C ASN A 199 3.73 -0.06 3.12
N HIS A 200 4.12 0.05 4.39
CA HIS A 200 5.10 -0.85 5.02
C HIS A 200 4.63 -2.32 5.05
N HIS A 201 3.32 -2.55 5.21
CA HIS A 201 2.76 -3.90 5.20
C HIS A 201 3.00 -4.61 3.87
N LEU A 202 2.81 -3.93 2.74
CA LEU A 202 3.02 -4.51 1.42
C LEU A 202 4.51 -4.70 1.11
N LEU A 203 5.36 -3.77 1.57
CA LEU A 203 6.82 -3.91 1.46
C LEU A 203 7.30 -5.21 2.13
N LEU A 204 6.86 -5.43 3.37
CA LEU A 204 7.27 -6.61 4.15
C LEU A 204 6.64 -7.89 3.62
N ALA A 205 5.39 -7.85 3.17
CA ALA A 205 4.75 -9.00 2.52
C ALA A 205 5.51 -9.46 1.26
N ASP A 206 5.98 -8.52 0.42
CA ASP A 206 6.80 -8.84 -0.76
C ASP A 206 8.15 -9.47 -0.38
N MET A 207 8.80 -8.96 0.67
CA MET A 207 10.06 -9.52 1.18
C MET A 207 9.89 -10.97 1.68
N THR A 208 8.81 -11.26 2.40
CA THR A 208 8.52 -12.63 2.87
C THR A 208 8.28 -13.58 1.71
N LEU A 209 7.46 -13.18 0.72
CA LEU A 209 7.17 -14.01 -0.46
C LEU A 209 8.42 -14.29 -1.31
N LYS A 210 9.34 -13.32 -1.42
CA LYS A 210 10.63 -13.50 -2.10
C LYS A 210 11.51 -14.54 -1.41
N ASN A 211 11.56 -14.52 -0.08
CA ASN A 211 12.33 -15.51 0.68
C ASN A 211 11.77 -16.93 0.54
N GLU A 212 10.46 -17.06 0.34
CA GLU A 212 9.78 -18.35 0.13
C GLU A 212 9.78 -18.81 -1.35
N GLY A 213 10.32 -18.01 -2.28
CA GLY A 213 10.43 -18.37 -3.70
C GLY A 213 9.14 -18.21 -4.52
N PHE A 214 8.17 -17.45 -4.01
CA PHE A 214 6.92 -17.15 -4.74
C PHE A 214 7.05 -15.93 -5.66
N ALA A 215 6.07 -15.75 -6.56
CA ALA A 215 6.04 -14.64 -7.52
C ALA A 215 6.01 -13.27 -6.82
N GLU A 216 6.86 -12.35 -7.30
CA GLU A 216 7.02 -11.00 -6.76
C GLU A 216 5.75 -10.16 -6.91
N LEU A 217 5.42 -9.38 -5.88
CA LEU A 217 4.30 -8.44 -5.89
C LEU A 217 4.74 -7.08 -6.40
N LEU A 218 5.93 -6.64 -5.98
CA LEU A 218 6.51 -5.36 -6.30
C LEU A 218 7.46 -5.47 -7.51
N PRO A 219 7.63 -4.39 -8.28
CA PRO A 219 8.67 -4.39 -9.31
C PRO A 219 10.08 -4.41 -8.70
N ASN A 220 11.04 -4.80 -9.52
CA ASN A 220 12.44 -4.48 -9.25
C ASN A 220 12.62 -2.97 -9.14
N ALA A 221 13.30 -2.53 -8.09
CA ALA A 221 13.57 -1.12 -7.81
C ALA A 221 15.08 -0.93 -7.61
N ASP A 222 15.58 0.21 -8.06
CA ASP A 222 16.96 0.62 -7.87
C ASP A 222 17.20 1.19 -6.47
N ALA A 223 16.15 1.72 -5.84
CA ALA A 223 16.20 2.26 -4.49
C ALA A 223 14.84 2.20 -3.77
N PHE A 224 14.90 2.15 -2.44
CA PHE A 224 13.75 2.22 -1.55
C PHE A 224 13.84 3.46 -0.66
N ILE A 225 12.75 4.21 -0.56
CA ILE A 225 12.59 5.30 0.39
C ILE A 225 11.55 4.86 1.42
N ILE A 226 11.94 4.81 2.68
CA ILE A 226 11.06 4.39 3.79
C ILE A 226 10.72 5.63 4.62
N ASP A 227 9.53 6.17 4.40
CA ASP A 227 8.99 7.29 5.16
C ASP A 227 8.30 6.79 6.42
N GLU A 228 8.36 7.57 7.50
CA GLU A 228 7.89 7.15 8.84
C GLU A 228 8.46 5.79 9.29
N ALA A 229 9.74 5.54 8.98
CA ALA A 229 10.45 4.28 9.23
C ALA A 229 10.40 3.79 10.67
N HIS A 230 10.09 4.65 11.64
CA HIS A 230 9.85 4.25 13.03
C HIS A 230 8.70 3.24 13.16
N GLN A 231 7.70 3.28 12.26
CA GLN A 231 6.58 2.32 12.24
C GLN A 231 6.96 0.98 11.61
N LEU A 232 8.04 0.93 10.82
CA LEU A 232 8.45 -0.28 10.10
C LEU A 232 8.78 -1.42 11.06
N TYR A 233 9.39 -1.12 12.21
CA TYR A 233 9.76 -2.12 13.22
C TYR A 233 8.55 -2.90 13.72
N ASP A 234 7.49 -2.20 14.13
CA ASP A 234 6.27 -2.84 14.65
C ASP A 234 5.58 -3.69 13.58
N VAL A 235 5.61 -3.25 12.31
CA VAL A 235 5.05 -4.02 11.20
C VAL A 235 5.92 -5.26 10.94
N ALA A 236 7.24 -5.13 10.93
CA ALA A 236 8.18 -6.23 10.72
C ALA A 236 8.05 -7.30 11.81
N ALA A 237 7.92 -6.90 13.07
CA ALA A 237 7.73 -7.81 14.20
C ALA A 237 6.47 -8.69 14.04
N ARG A 238 5.42 -8.19 13.39
CA ARG A 238 4.20 -8.97 13.12
C ARG A 238 4.33 -9.91 11.91
N PHE A 239 5.14 -9.56 10.92
CA PHE A 239 5.32 -10.38 9.72
C PHE A 239 6.34 -11.51 9.92
N PHE A 240 7.40 -11.25 10.69
CA PHE A 240 8.46 -12.22 10.95
C PHE A 240 8.33 -12.90 12.33
N GLY A 241 7.34 -12.49 13.13
CA GLY A 241 7.06 -13.07 14.43
C GLY A 241 5.86 -14.00 14.40
N ASP A 242 5.93 -15.08 15.16
CA ASP A 242 4.79 -15.97 15.38
C ASP A 242 3.85 -15.39 16.45
N VAL A 243 2.56 -15.36 16.16
CA VAL A 243 1.52 -14.91 17.11
C VAL A 243 0.69 -16.11 17.53
N VAL A 244 0.68 -16.38 18.84
CA VAL A 244 -0.21 -17.36 19.47
C VAL A 244 -1.28 -16.62 20.27
N SER A 245 -2.54 -16.78 19.89
CA SER A 245 -3.69 -16.20 20.60
C SER A 245 -4.45 -17.24 21.40
N SER A 246 -5.13 -16.81 22.48
CA SER A 246 -6.00 -17.69 23.26
C SER A 246 -7.11 -18.32 22.42
N ARG A 247 -7.61 -17.61 21.39
CA ARG A 247 -8.62 -18.16 20.47
C ARG A 247 -8.07 -19.33 19.65
N GLN A 248 -6.83 -19.24 19.15
CA GLN A 248 -6.19 -20.35 18.43
C GLN A 248 -5.98 -21.54 19.36
N LEU A 249 -5.52 -21.32 20.59
CA LEU A 249 -5.34 -22.40 21.58
C LEU A 249 -6.66 -23.09 21.93
N VAL A 250 -7.74 -22.31 22.11
CA VAL A 250 -9.08 -22.86 22.38
C VAL A 250 -9.65 -23.58 21.17
N SER A 251 -9.42 -23.09 19.95
CA SER A 251 -9.82 -23.79 18.72
C SER A 251 -9.11 -25.12 18.61
N LEU A 252 -7.78 -25.12 18.77
CA LEU A 252 -6.95 -26.33 18.73
C LEU A 252 -7.40 -27.36 19.77
N ALA A 253 -7.69 -26.92 21.00
CA ALA A 253 -8.21 -27.80 22.05
C ALA A 253 -9.57 -28.42 21.66
N ARG A 254 -10.47 -27.63 21.06
CA ARG A 254 -11.76 -28.14 20.58
C ARG A 254 -11.60 -29.14 19.43
N ASP A 255 -10.73 -28.83 18.48
CA ASP A 255 -10.45 -29.70 17.34
C ASP A 255 -9.83 -31.02 17.81
N THR A 256 -8.93 -30.97 18.81
CA THR A 256 -8.33 -32.17 19.42
C THR A 256 -9.37 -33.06 20.10
N VAL A 257 -10.30 -32.47 20.87
CA VAL A 257 -11.39 -33.23 21.50
C VAL A 257 -12.34 -33.81 20.45
N ALA A 258 -12.64 -33.07 19.39
CA ALA A 258 -13.48 -33.56 18.30
C ALA A 258 -12.86 -34.78 17.62
N GLU A 259 -11.57 -34.75 17.30
CA GLU A 259 -10.91 -35.90 16.67
C GLU A 259 -10.64 -37.07 17.61
N GLN A 260 -10.44 -36.84 18.90
CA GLN A 260 -10.42 -37.93 19.89
C GLN A 260 -11.75 -38.69 19.88
N VAL A 261 -12.88 -37.99 19.83
CA VAL A 261 -14.20 -38.62 19.76
C VAL A 261 -14.41 -39.39 18.45
N ASN A 262 -13.93 -38.86 17.33
CA ASN A 262 -14.11 -39.48 16.01
C ASN A 262 -13.19 -40.68 15.77
N ASP A 263 -11.89 -40.54 16.07
CA ASP A 263 -10.84 -41.47 15.62
C ASP A 263 -10.18 -42.28 16.75
N ALA A 264 -10.37 -41.88 18.01
CA ALA A 264 -9.77 -42.54 19.18
C ALA A 264 -10.78 -42.71 20.33
N SER A 265 -12.00 -43.16 19.98
CA SER A 265 -13.12 -43.33 20.93
C SER A 265 -12.82 -44.26 22.11
N ASP A 266 -11.78 -45.09 22.02
CA ASP A 266 -11.29 -45.99 23.07
C ASP A 266 -10.37 -45.31 24.10
N MET A 267 -9.92 -44.08 23.84
CA MET A 267 -9.10 -43.27 24.76
C MET A 267 -9.93 -42.21 25.50
N ALA A 268 -10.95 -42.62 26.25
CA ALA A 268 -11.93 -41.72 26.87
C ALA A 268 -11.43 -40.89 28.08
N GLU A 269 -10.19 -41.10 28.57
CA GLU A 269 -9.65 -40.45 29.79
C GLU A 269 -8.51 -39.44 29.57
N LEU A 270 -8.26 -39.01 28.32
CA LEU A 270 -7.32 -37.91 28.03
C LEU A 270 -7.99 -36.53 28.19
#